data_AF-A0A522VLP3-F1
#
_entry.id   AF-A0A522VLP3-F1
#
_cell.length_a   1.000
_cell.length_b   1.000
_cell.length_c   1.000
_cell.angle_alpha   90.00
_cell.angle_beta   90.00
_cell.angle_gamma   90.00
#
_symmetry.space_group_name_H-M   'P 1'
#
loop_
_entity.id
_entity.type
_entity.pdbx_description
1 polymer ?
#
loop_
_entity_poly.entity_id
_entity_poly.type
_entity_poly.pdbx_seq_one_letter_code
_entity_poly.pdbx_strand_id
1 'polypeptide(L)'
;VGFVPANVKDKAPSPDNAIAITCGPPIMIKFVIQNLKELGFKDENIYTTIENKMKCGIGKCGRCSVGKDYVCVNGPVYSWAALKQLPEEY
;
A
#
# COMPACT_ATOMS: atom_id res chain seq x y z
N VAL A 1 18.92 -3.10 -14.21
CA VAL A 1 18.64 -2.18 -13.08
C VAL A 1 17.67 -1.12 -13.59
N GLY A 2 16.53 -0.90 -12.92
CA GLY A 2 15.42 -0.07 -13.42
C GLY A 2 14.39 0.25 -12.32
N PHE A 3 13.31 0.97 -12.67
CA PHE A 3 12.26 1.34 -11.72
C PHE A 3 11.43 0.12 -11.27
N VAL A 4 11.00 0.12 -10.01
CA VAL A 4 10.23 -1.01 -9.42
C VAL A 4 8.98 -1.36 -10.23
N PRO A 5 8.12 -0.40 -10.67
CA PRO A 5 6.95 -0.75 -11.49
C PRO A 5 7.32 -1.47 -12.80
N ALA A 6 8.41 -1.07 -13.46
CA ALA A 6 8.86 -1.72 -14.68
C ALA A 6 9.32 -3.17 -14.41
N ASN A 7 10.02 -3.39 -13.30
CA ASN A 7 10.47 -4.72 -12.91
C ASN A 7 9.30 -5.67 -12.59
N VAL A 8 8.21 -5.17 -12.01
CA VAL A 8 7.01 -5.98 -11.74
C VAL A 8 6.41 -6.52 -13.04
N LYS A 9 6.34 -5.69 -14.09
CA LYS A 9 5.88 -6.15 -15.41
C LYS A 9 6.86 -7.10 -16.08
N ASP A 10 8.15 -6.81 -16.01
CA ASP A 10 9.20 -7.65 -16.62
C ASP A 10 9.26 -9.04 -16.00
N LYS A 11 9.16 -9.14 -14.67
CA LYS A 11 9.23 -10.42 -13.96
C LYS A 11 7.90 -11.16 -13.91
N ALA A 12 6.78 -10.46 -14.09
CA ALA A 12 5.43 -11.03 -14.16
C ALA A 12 5.19 -12.13 -13.10
N PRO A 13 5.32 -11.83 -11.79
CA PRO A 13 5.10 -12.82 -10.75
C PRO A 13 3.68 -13.41 -10.84
N SER A 14 3.56 -14.71 -10.57
CA SER A 14 2.27 -15.40 -10.55
C SER A 14 1.45 -14.97 -9.33
N PRO A 15 0.13 -14.72 -9.47
CA PRO A 15 -0.78 -14.47 -8.37
C PRO A 15 -1.20 -15.75 -7.61
N ASP A 16 -0.87 -16.94 -8.12
CA ASP A 16 -1.29 -18.21 -7.53
C ASP A 16 -0.59 -18.44 -6.17
N ASN A 17 -1.39 -18.66 -5.14
CA ASN A 17 -0.94 -18.81 -3.75
C ASN A 17 0.09 -17.74 -3.30
N ALA A 18 -0.10 -16.49 -3.73
CA ALA A 18 0.86 -15.41 -3.53
C ALA A 18 0.24 -14.16 -2.88
N ILE A 19 1.06 -13.47 -2.09
CA ILE A 19 0.77 -12.15 -1.51
C ILE A 19 1.84 -11.18 -2.00
N ALA A 20 1.42 -10.04 -2.54
CA ALA A 20 2.32 -8.98 -2.96
C ALA A 20 2.42 -7.91 -1.88
N ILE A 21 3.63 -7.56 -1.49
CA ILE A 21 3.91 -6.51 -0.50
C ILE A 21 4.78 -5.45 -1.16
N THR A 22 4.40 -4.18 -1.05
CA THR A 22 5.18 -3.05 -1.56
C THR A 22 5.23 -1.93 -0.53
N CYS A 23 6.31 -1.16 -0.53
CA CYS A 23 6.46 0.04 0.29
C CYS A 23 7.33 1.04 -0.45
N GLY A 24 7.18 2.33 -0.18
CA GLY A 24 7.98 3.38 -0.80
C GLY A 24 7.17 4.61 -1.18
N PRO A 25 7.64 5.43 -2.14
CA PRO A 25 6.96 6.67 -2.51
C PRO A 25 5.52 6.40 -3.01
N PRO A 26 4.52 7.24 -2.67
CA PRO A 26 3.12 7.02 -3.06
C PRO A 26 2.92 6.82 -4.56
N ILE A 27 3.64 7.58 -5.38
CA ILE A 27 3.59 7.45 -6.84
C ILE A 27 4.10 6.10 -7.33
N MET A 28 5.14 5.54 -6.68
CA MET A 28 5.68 4.23 -7.01
C MET A 28 4.68 3.14 -6.65
N ILE A 29 4.11 3.20 -5.44
CA ILE A 29 3.10 2.25 -4.96
C ILE A 29 1.92 2.20 -5.91
N LYS A 30 1.39 3.36 -6.35
CA LYS A 30 0.28 3.43 -7.30
C LYS A 30 0.52 2.61 -8.57
N PHE A 31 1.69 2.76 -9.20
CA PHE A 31 2.02 2.01 -10.42
C PHE A 31 2.34 0.54 -10.15
N VAL A 32 2.95 0.21 -9.01
CA VAL A 32 3.17 -1.20 -8.64
C VAL A 32 1.83 -1.92 -8.46
N ILE A 33 0.89 -1.33 -7.74
CA ILE A 33 -0.45 -1.91 -7.52
C ILE A 33 -1.20 -2.05 -8.83
N GLN A 34 -1.16 -1.03 -9.71
CA GLN A 34 -1.75 -1.14 -11.04
C GLN A 34 -1.18 -2.35 -11.81
N ASN A 35 0.14 -2.52 -11.82
CA ASN A 35 0.77 -3.61 -12.56
C ASN A 35 0.46 -4.98 -11.94
N LEU A 36 0.42 -5.10 -10.61
CA LEU A 36 0.02 -6.33 -9.93
C LEU A 36 -1.42 -6.71 -10.25
N LYS A 37 -2.32 -5.73 -10.35
CA LYS A 37 -3.71 -5.96 -10.75
C LYS A 37 -3.82 -6.42 -12.21
N GLU A 38 -3.03 -5.86 -13.12
CA GLU A 38 -2.93 -6.33 -14.51
C GLU A 38 -2.44 -7.80 -14.58
N LEU A 39 -1.62 -8.23 -13.61
CA LEU A 39 -1.16 -9.62 -13.46
C LEU A 39 -2.17 -10.54 -12.73
N GLY A 40 -3.32 -10.03 -12.30
CA GLY A 40 -4.39 -10.82 -11.69
C GLY A 40 -4.33 -10.95 -10.16
N PHE A 41 -3.47 -10.19 -9.47
CA PHE A 41 -3.52 -10.12 -8.00
C PHE A 41 -4.83 -9.47 -7.54
N LYS A 42 -5.50 -10.09 -6.57
CA LYS A 42 -6.72 -9.56 -5.94
C LYS A 42 -6.37 -8.45 -4.95
N ASP A 43 -7.32 -7.53 -4.72
CA ASP A 43 -7.10 -6.38 -3.84
C ASP A 43 -6.82 -6.81 -2.38
N GLU A 44 -7.35 -7.97 -1.95
CA GLU A 44 -7.08 -8.56 -0.64
C GLU A 44 -5.65 -9.11 -0.49
N ASN A 45 -4.99 -9.44 -1.60
CA ASN A 45 -3.66 -10.07 -1.63
C ASN A 45 -2.53 -9.08 -1.91
N ILE A 46 -2.85 -7.79 -2.04
CA ILE A 46 -1.88 -6.71 -2.24
C ILE A 46 -1.81 -5.90 -0.96
N TYR A 47 -0.64 -5.77 -0.38
CA TYR A 47 -0.40 -5.00 0.84
C TYR A 47 0.58 -3.86 0.57
N THR A 48 0.32 -2.71 1.17
CA THR A 48 1.22 -1.57 1.13
C THR A 48 1.23 -0.77 2.42
N THR A 49 2.23 0.09 2.58
CA THR A 49 2.32 1.02 3.69
C THR A 49 1.67 2.37 3.37
N ILE A 50 1.12 3.01 4.40
CA ILE A 50 0.78 4.45 4.40
C ILE A 50 1.91 5.20 5.12
N GLU A 51 2.59 6.08 4.40
CA GLU A 51 3.77 6.83 4.90
C GLU A 51 3.38 8.23 5.45
N ASN A 52 2.27 8.32 6.18
CA ASN A 52 1.80 9.59 6.76
C ASN A 52 2.77 10.11 7.83
N LYS A 53 2.79 11.44 8.01
CA LYS A 53 3.66 12.09 8.99
C LYS A 53 3.32 11.66 10.42
N MET A 54 4.11 10.76 10.95
CA MET A 54 3.98 10.31 12.34
C MET A 54 4.73 11.24 13.29
N LYS A 55 4.14 11.56 14.45
CA LYS A 55 4.82 12.30 15.53
C LYS A 55 4.79 11.56 16.87
N CYS A 56 3.61 11.14 17.34
CA CYS A 56 3.51 10.51 18.65
C CYS A 56 3.59 8.98 18.65
N GLY A 57 3.21 8.30 17.56
CA GLY A 57 3.19 6.83 17.49
C GLY A 57 2.14 6.11 18.35
N ILE A 58 1.45 6.81 19.26
CA ILE A 58 0.57 6.20 20.28
C ILE A 58 -0.90 6.65 20.21
N GLY A 59 -1.39 7.08 19.05
CA GLY A 59 -2.80 7.46 18.87
C GLY A 59 -3.21 8.80 19.51
N LYS A 60 -2.26 9.60 20.00
CA LYS A 60 -2.57 10.82 20.78
C LYS A 60 -2.70 12.10 19.95
N CYS A 61 -1.84 12.30 18.95
CA CYS A 61 -1.69 13.60 18.29
C CYS A 61 -2.45 13.78 16.97
N GLY A 62 -3.02 12.70 16.41
CA GLY A 62 -3.79 12.73 15.17
C GLY A 62 -3.02 13.04 13.88
N ARG A 63 -1.69 13.25 13.91
CA ARG A 63 -0.92 13.62 12.70
C ARG A 63 -0.82 12.53 11.63
N CYS A 64 -0.98 11.27 12.03
CA CYS A 64 -1.03 10.14 11.12
C CYS A 64 -2.48 9.69 10.86
N SER A 65 -3.46 10.58 11.01
CA SER A 65 -4.85 10.23 10.73
C SER A 65 -5.07 10.10 9.22
N VAL A 66 -5.94 9.15 8.84
CA VAL A 66 -6.52 9.01 7.51
C VAL A 66 -8.01 8.81 7.71
N GLY A 67 -8.80 9.85 7.45
CA GLY A 67 -10.20 9.88 7.85
C GLY A 67 -10.36 9.69 9.36
N LYS A 68 -11.01 8.59 9.76
CA LYS A 68 -11.22 8.22 11.17
C LYS A 68 -10.14 7.29 11.72
N ASP A 69 -9.26 6.79 10.86
CA ASP A 69 -8.28 5.80 11.23
C ASP A 69 -6.96 6.45 11.67
N TYR A 70 -6.29 5.83 12.65
CA TYR A 70 -4.99 6.27 13.16
C TYR A 70 -3.92 5.29 12.68
N VAL A 71 -3.17 5.68 11.65
CA VAL A 71 -2.15 4.82 11.03
C VAL A 71 -1.10 4.31 12.03
N CYS A 72 -0.77 5.09 13.08
CA CYS A 72 0.17 4.63 14.11
C CYS A 72 -0.38 3.52 15.03
N VAL A 73 -1.69 3.32 15.08
CA VAL A 73 -2.33 2.31 15.94
C VAL A 73 -2.78 1.11 15.10
N ASN A 74 -3.44 1.39 13.97
CA ASN A 74 -4.08 0.35 13.15
C ASN A 74 -3.29 0.00 11.88
N GLY A 75 -2.27 0.79 11.53
CA GLY A 75 -1.41 0.58 10.38
C GLY A 75 0.02 0.19 10.78
N PRO A 76 1.07 0.57 10.00
CA PRO A 76 1.02 1.32 8.73
C PRO A 76 0.71 0.46 7.51
N VAL A 77 0.63 -0.87 7.68
CA VAL A 77 0.44 -1.83 6.60
C VAL A 77 -1.04 -2.15 6.43
N TYR A 78 -1.56 -1.97 5.23
CA TYR A 78 -2.95 -2.25 4.88
C TYR A 78 -3.02 -3.08 3.60
N SER A 79 -4.06 -3.90 3.47
CA SER A 79 -4.41 -4.47 2.17
C SER A 79 -4.98 -3.37 1.26
N TRP A 80 -4.85 -3.55 -0.05
CA TRP A 80 -5.40 -2.62 -1.02
C TRP A 80 -6.93 -2.56 -0.94
N ALA A 81 -7.57 -3.69 -0.59
CA ALA A 81 -9.00 -3.75 -0.29
C ALA A 81 -9.40 -2.85 0.89
N ALA A 82 -8.59 -2.79 1.96
CA ALA A 82 -8.84 -1.94 3.12
C ALA A 82 -8.60 -0.45 2.80
N LEU A 83 -7.52 -0.14 2.06
CA LEU A 83 -7.19 1.24 1.68
C LEU A 83 -8.27 1.89 0.83
N LYS A 84 -8.92 1.14 -0.06
CA LYS A 84 -10.06 1.62 -0.85
C LYS A 84 -11.28 2.06 -0.02
N GLN A 85 -11.36 1.66 1.24
CA GLN A 85 -12.43 2.07 2.15
C GLN A 85 -12.07 3.32 2.95
N LEU A 86 -10.80 3.74 2.93
CA LEU A 86 -10.32 4.95 3.56
C LEU A 86 -10.42 6.14 2.60
N PRO A 87 -10.53 7.38 3.11
CA PRO A 87 -10.45 8.58 2.27
C PRO A 87 -9.11 8.64 1.54
N GLU A 88 -9.12 9.15 0.31
CA GLU A 88 -7.93 9.33 -0.55
C GLU A 88 -7.12 10.58 -0.11
N GLU A 89 -6.83 10.67 1.19
CA GLU A 89 -6.13 11.77 1.87
C GLU A 89 -4.77 11.29 2.45
N TYR A 90 -4.04 10.46 1.70
CA TYR A 90 -2.75 9.89 2.07
C TYR A 90 -1.66 10.12 1.02
#